data_AF-A0A2V8IIL8-F1
#
_entry.id   AF-A0A2V8IIL8-F1
#
_cell.length_a   1.000
_cell.length_b   1.000
_cell.length_c   1.000
_cell.angle_alpha   90.00
_cell.angle_beta   90.00
_cell.angle_gamma   90.00
#
_symmetry.space_group_name_H-M   'P 1'
#
loop_
_entity.id
_entity.type
_entity.pdbx_description
1 polymer ?
#
loop_
_entity_poly.entity_id
_entity_poly.type
_entity_poly.pdbx_seq_one_letter_code
_entity_poly.pdbx_strand_id
1 'polypeptide(L)'
;MKLRVNRRVVLLAVACALAASLASFIGVEAQQKGGANVAIDSDDIGGVVTSAKGLEAGVWVIAETTDLPAKFVKTVVTDDQGRYVLPDLPPANYQVFVRGYGLVDSPHVPAKPGQHLDLKAVVAPDGRAAAQVYPANYWLTLLRLPKGDLDEKDMMIETKRCYSCHQVGDPATRELTKNLGSYKTSLEKWDRHTTMGPSGPGMAANFKAMGAQRKMYADWTDRIAEGAFPKVAPPRPKGVERNIVISMWDWALPTSRRSDVAATDERTPTMNANGLIYGTIQGSDILAVLDPKKNETSMIKIPSNGPVIDDKTPDSPSWGTEKIWQRQADPRSAAMDSHGRVWLTARTRAPQQQPAFCKDGSNKYSKYFPLPGPSARQVEMYDPKTKQFTMVDTCFAADHNKFDEKDSLVFGQNSAIGWVDTATFDKTHDAAASQGWCPAVLDTNGDGKITEWTEPNEAVDPKKDHRINFGCYSDAINPKDGSIWCSG
;
A
#
# COMPACT_ATOMS: atom_id res chain seq x y z
N MET A 1 98.57 -14.96 -19.08
CA MET A 1 97.73 -16.15 -19.38
C MET A 1 96.30 -15.67 -19.64
N LYS A 2 95.88 -15.58 -20.91
CA LYS A 2 94.54 -15.10 -21.28
C LYS A 2 93.52 -16.23 -21.08
N LEU A 3 92.65 -16.12 -20.08
CA LEU A 3 91.54 -17.05 -19.91
C LEU A 3 90.55 -16.87 -21.08
N ARG A 4 90.51 -17.86 -21.97
CA ARG A 4 89.46 -18.00 -22.99
C ARG A 4 88.19 -18.44 -22.30
N VAL A 5 87.33 -17.49 -21.95
CA VAL A 5 85.96 -17.79 -21.52
C VAL A 5 85.18 -18.28 -22.75
N ASN A 6 84.65 -19.50 -22.67
CA ASN A 6 83.93 -20.15 -23.75
C ASN A 6 82.58 -19.42 -23.98
N ARG A 7 82.41 -18.79 -25.15
CA ARG A 7 81.21 -18.02 -25.52
C ARG A 7 79.91 -18.83 -25.36
N ARG A 8 79.95 -20.16 -25.48
CA ARG A 8 78.78 -21.03 -25.26
C ARG A 8 78.34 -21.11 -23.78
N VAL A 9 79.28 -20.98 -22.84
CA VAL A 9 78.97 -20.99 -21.40
C VAL A 9 78.38 -19.65 -20.95
N VAL A 10 78.82 -18.54 -21.55
CA VAL A 10 78.24 -17.20 -21.30
C VAL A 10 76.83 -17.09 -21.87
N LEU A 11 76.58 -17.64 -23.06
CA LEU A 11 75.24 -17.66 -23.67
C LEU A 11 74.24 -18.54 -22.90
N LEU A 12 74.66 -19.69 -22.35
CA LEU A 12 73.81 -20.50 -21.47
C LEU A 12 73.54 -19.83 -20.12
N ALA A 13 74.53 -19.16 -19.53
CA ALA A 13 74.35 -18.44 -18.27
C ALA A 13 73.40 -17.24 -18.40
N VAL A 14 73.44 -16.52 -19.53
CA VAL A 14 72.52 -15.41 -19.81
C VAL A 14 71.10 -15.91 -20.15
N ALA A 15 70.97 -17.04 -20.84
CA ALA A 15 69.66 -17.65 -21.13
C ALA A 15 68.97 -18.19 -19.85
N CYS A 16 69.72 -18.80 -18.92
CA CYS A 16 69.18 -19.22 -17.63
C CYS A 16 68.84 -18.03 -16.71
N ALA A 17 69.60 -16.94 -16.76
CA ALA A 17 69.29 -15.72 -16.00
C ALA A 17 68.04 -15.00 -16.55
N LEU A 18 67.83 -14.96 -17.87
CA LEU A 18 66.62 -14.40 -18.47
C LEU A 18 65.37 -15.27 -18.26
N ALA A 19 65.51 -16.60 -18.28
CA ALA A 19 64.41 -17.51 -17.96
C ALA A 19 64.01 -17.46 -16.48
N ALA A 20 64.98 -17.27 -15.57
CA ALA A 20 64.72 -17.06 -14.15
C ALA A 20 64.06 -15.70 -13.87
N SER A 21 64.40 -14.63 -14.61
CA SER A 21 63.75 -13.32 -14.45
C SER A 21 62.34 -13.23 -15.06
N LEU A 22 61.96 -14.13 -15.98
CA LEU A 22 60.60 -14.22 -16.53
C LEU A 22 59.68 -15.14 -15.70
N ALA A 23 60.24 -16.07 -14.94
CA ALA A 23 59.48 -16.92 -14.01
C ALA A 23 59.15 -16.22 -12.67
N SER A 24 59.87 -15.14 -12.31
CA SER A 24 59.63 -14.39 -11.07
C SER A 24 58.48 -13.36 -11.15
N PHE A 25 57.80 -13.22 -12.30
CA PHE A 25 56.62 -12.35 -12.44
C PHE A 25 55.28 -13.11 -12.55
N ILE A 26 55.28 -14.45 -12.45
CA ILE A 26 54.06 -15.28 -12.49
C ILE A 26 53.65 -15.77 -11.08
N GLY A 27 54.38 -15.33 -10.04
CA GLY A 27 54.15 -15.69 -8.64
C GLY A 27 53.86 -14.48 -7.75
N VAL A 28 53.31 -13.39 -8.29
CA VAL A 28 52.56 -12.48 -7.44
C VAL A 28 51.30 -13.26 -7.09
N GLU A 29 51.26 -13.81 -5.88
CA GLU A 29 50.01 -14.06 -5.19
C GLU A 29 49.14 -12.84 -5.48
N ALA A 30 48.17 -13.01 -6.36
CA ALA A 30 46.96 -12.25 -6.26
C ALA A 30 46.45 -12.58 -4.85
N GLN A 31 46.88 -11.77 -3.89
CA GLN A 31 45.99 -11.30 -2.85
C GLN A 31 44.69 -11.05 -3.61
N GLN A 32 43.73 -11.97 -3.50
CA GLN A 32 42.34 -11.57 -3.55
C GLN A 32 42.27 -10.51 -2.46
N LYS A 33 42.50 -9.25 -2.84
CA LYS A 33 41.84 -8.14 -2.21
C LYS A 33 40.40 -8.59 -2.16
N GLY A 34 39.93 -8.93 -0.95
CA GLY A 34 38.51 -9.00 -0.67
C GLY A 34 37.87 -7.82 -1.39
N GLY A 35 36.77 -8.08 -2.10
CA GLY A 35 36.17 -7.16 -3.06
C GLY A 35 36.23 -5.73 -2.56
N ALA A 36 36.63 -4.80 -3.46
CA ALA A 36 36.80 -3.39 -3.14
C ALA A 36 35.77 -2.94 -2.10
N ASN A 37 36.23 -2.60 -0.90
CA ASN A 37 35.39 -2.24 0.24
C ASN A 37 34.29 -1.30 -0.24
N VAL A 38 33.03 -1.71 -0.08
CA VAL A 38 31.88 -0.88 -0.43
C VAL A 38 32.03 0.44 0.32
N ALA A 39 32.01 1.56 -0.39
CA ALA A 39 32.13 2.86 0.26
C ALA A 39 30.91 3.07 1.16
N ILE A 40 31.17 3.38 2.43
CA ILE A 40 30.19 3.72 3.45
C ILE A 40 30.72 4.92 4.24
N ASP A 41 29.83 5.69 4.84
CA ASP A 41 30.18 6.64 5.90
C ASP A 41 29.78 6.11 7.30
N SER A 42 29.67 6.99 8.29
CA SER A 42 29.49 6.62 9.70
C SER A 42 28.08 6.15 10.05
N ASP A 43 27.08 6.49 9.25
CA ASP A 43 25.68 6.16 9.45
C ASP A 43 25.16 5.09 8.47
N ASP A 44 26.06 4.52 7.69
CA ASP A 44 25.79 3.46 6.74
C ASP A 44 26.13 2.06 7.29
N ILE A 45 25.49 1.02 6.76
CA ILE A 45 26.01 -0.36 6.83
C ILE A 45 26.18 -0.88 5.41
N GLY A 46 27.36 -1.38 5.06
CA GLY A 46 27.62 -1.87 3.70
C GLY A 46 28.40 -3.18 3.68
N GLY A 47 28.33 -3.89 2.56
CA GLY A 47 29.05 -5.15 2.43
C GLY A 47 28.64 -5.93 1.20
N VAL A 48 29.01 -7.21 1.18
CA VAL A 48 28.73 -8.13 0.07
C VAL A 48 27.88 -9.31 0.54
N VAL A 49 26.87 -9.65 -0.26
CA VAL A 49 26.06 -10.84 -0.06
C VAL A 49 26.57 -11.99 -0.93
N THR A 50 26.81 -13.14 -0.30
CA THR A 50 27.17 -14.38 -0.98
C THR A 50 26.32 -15.55 -0.52
N SER A 51 26.21 -16.59 -1.33
CA SER A 51 25.61 -17.87 -0.98
C SER A 51 26.51 -19.04 -1.43
N ALA A 52 26.02 -20.26 -1.28
CA ALA A 52 26.65 -21.45 -1.86
C ALA A 52 26.78 -21.39 -3.40
N LYS A 53 26.09 -20.46 -4.07
CA LYS A 53 26.15 -20.24 -5.53
C LYS A 53 27.06 -19.08 -5.95
N GLY A 54 27.72 -18.41 -5.01
CA GLY A 54 28.57 -17.24 -5.28
C GLY A 54 27.93 -15.93 -4.85
N LEU A 55 28.19 -14.84 -5.57
CA LEU A 55 27.62 -13.52 -5.28
C LEU A 55 26.12 -13.51 -5.57
N GLU A 56 25.32 -12.93 -4.67
CA GLU A 56 23.87 -12.85 -4.84
C GLU A 56 23.46 -11.46 -5.30
N ALA A 57 23.12 -11.34 -6.58
CA ALA A 57 22.59 -10.10 -7.15
C ALA A 57 21.06 -10.02 -7.03
N GLY A 58 20.54 -8.80 -6.85
CA GLY A 58 19.10 -8.54 -6.82
C GLY A 58 18.37 -9.16 -5.62
N VAL A 59 19.07 -9.38 -4.50
CA VAL A 59 18.47 -9.79 -3.23
C VAL A 59 18.35 -8.60 -2.29
N TRP A 60 17.34 -8.63 -1.42
CA TRP A 60 17.08 -7.60 -0.43
C TRP A 60 17.96 -7.80 0.79
N VAL A 61 18.62 -6.73 1.23
CA VAL A 61 19.25 -6.65 2.54
C VAL A 61 18.36 -5.77 3.42
N ILE A 62 17.94 -6.32 4.54
CA ILE A 62 16.92 -5.76 5.42
C ILE A 62 17.55 -5.55 6.79
N ALA A 63 17.53 -4.31 7.28
CA ALA A 63 17.89 -3.96 8.64
C ALA A 63 16.63 -3.60 9.43
N GLU A 64 16.36 -4.32 10.52
CA GLU A 64 15.23 -4.06 11.41
C GLU A 64 15.73 -3.63 12.79
N THR A 65 15.00 -2.72 13.44
CA THR A 65 15.25 -2.33 14.83
C THR A 65 13.96 -2.00 15.57
N THR A 66 13.99 -2.24 16.88
CA THR A 66 12.98 -1.81 17.86
C THR A 66 13.55 -0.83 18.88
N ASP A 67 14.78 -0.35 18.67
CA ASP A 67 15.45 0.58 19.59
C ASP A 67 15.00 2.04 19.36
N LEU A 68 14.34 2.31 18.23
CA LEU A 68 13.75 3.60 17.90
C LEU A 68 12.32 3.69 18.46
N PRO A 69 11.76 4.91 18.62
CA PRO A 69 10.42 5.09 19.18
C PRO A 69 9.31 4.36 18.42
N ALA A 70 9.47 4.17 17.11
CA ALA A 70 8.68 3.26 16.29
C ALA A 70 9.55 2.13 15.75
N LYS A 71 8.98 0.91 15.63
CA LYS A 71 9.68 -0.20 14.96
C LYS A 71 10.02 0.24 13.54
N PHE A 72 11.28 0.09 13.16
CA PHE A 72 11.81 0.61 11.92
C PHE A 72 12.48 -0.49 11.10
N VAL A 73 12.29 -0.42 9.79
CA VAL A 73 12.94 -1.29 8.81
C VAL A 73 13.53 -0.45 7.70
N LYS A 74 14.79 -0.70 7.32
CA LYS A 74 15.39 -0.20 6.08
C LYS A 74 15.75 -1.36 5.16
N THR A 75 15.33 -1.30 3.91
CA THR A 75 15.57 -2.33 2.90
C THR A 75 16.24 -1.75 1.68
N VAL A 76 17.27 -2.43 1.19
CA VAL A 76 18.01 -2.09 -0.04
C VAL A 76 18.19 -3.34 -0.90
N VAL A 77 18.66 -3.16 -2.13
CA VAL A 77 18.87 -4.27 -3.07
C VAL A 77 20.34 -4.34 -3.48
N THR A 78 20.87 -5.56 -3.52
CA THR A 78 22.23 -5.83 -3.97
C THR A 78 22.43 -5.63 -5.48
N ASP A 79 23.60 -5.12 -5.86
CA ASP A 79 24.00 -4.96 -7.26
C ASP A 79 24.46 -6.28 -7.94
N ASP A 80 24.98 -6.21 -9.17
CA ASP A 80 25.47 -7.39 -9.91
C ASP A 80 26.65 -8.11 -9.25
N GLN A 81 27.35 -7.41 -8.36
CA GLN A 81 28.47 -7.95 -7.59
C GLN A 81 28.05 -8.34 -6.16
N GLY A 82 26.74 -8.36 -5.87
CA GLY A 82 26.22 -8.67 -4.54
C GLY A 82 26.47 -7.59 -3.50
N ARG A 83 26.92 -6.40 -3.90
CA ARG A 83 27.25 -5.30 -2.97
C ARG A 83 25.99 -4.56 -2.57
N TYR A 84 25.93 -4.07 -1.33
CA TYR A 84 24.85 -3.25 -0.82
C TYR A 84 25.36 -2.15 0.11
N VAL A 85 24.58 -1.08 0.23
CA VAL A 85 24.67 -0.07 1.30
C VAL A 85 23.27 0.12 1.84
N LEU A 86 23.09 0.03 3.15
CA LEU A 86 21.94 0.49 3.91
C LEU A 86 22.26 1.91 4.38
N PRO A 87 21.77 2.95 3.68
CA PRO A 87 22.24 4.31 3.92
C PRO A 87 21.50 5.00 5.06
N ASP A 88 22.09 6.05 5.63
CA ASP A 88 21.43 7.00 6.55
C ASP A 88 20.61 6.28 7.65
N LEU A 89 21.23 5.34 8.38
CA LEU A 89 20.58 4.61 9.46
C LEU A 89 20.61 5.45 10.74
N PRO A 90 19.45 5.66 11.40
CA PRO A 90 19.43 6.24 12.73
C PRO A 90 20.35 5.49 13.71
N PRO A 91 20.91 6.16 14.73
CA PRO A 91 21.78 5.52 15.71
C PRO A 91 20.98 4.54 16.58
N ALA A 92 21.07 3.25 16.26
CA ALA A 92 20.40 2.13 16.91
C ALA A 92 21.18 0.82 16.73
N ASN A 93 20.78 -0.24 17.44
CA ASN A 93 21.22 -1.59 17.09
C ASN A 93 20.24 -2.18 16.06
N TYR A 94 20.78 -2.87 15.07
CA TYR A 94 20.01 -3.49 14.00
C TYR A 94 20.20 -4.99 13.98
N GLN A 95 19.15 -5.69 13.54
CA GLN A 95 19.25 -7.05 13.03
C GLN A 95 19.21 -6.99 11.52
N VAL A 96 20.28 -7.46 10.87
CA VAL A 96 20.43 -7.41 9.41
C VAL A 96 20.34 -8.82 8.83
N PHE A 97 19.52 -8.99 7.80
CA PHE A 97 19.36 -10.28 7.12
C PHE A 97 19.08 -10.11 5.62
N VAL A 98 19.16 -11.22 4.89
CA VAL A 98 18.95 -11.28 3.46
C VAL A 98 17.67 -12.03 3.14
N ARG A 99 16.86 -11.47 2.24
CA ARG A 99 15.71 -12.12 1.61
C ARG A 99 15.86 -12.05 0.10
N GLY A 100 15.38 -13.06 -0.64
CA GLY A 100 15.40 -13.02 -2.09
C GLY A 100 14.63 -14.17 -2.72
N TYR A 101 14.13 -13.98 -3.95
CA TYR A 101 13.48 -15.09 -4.66
C TYR A 101 14.50 -16.19 -4.97
N GLY A 102 14.11 -17.45 -4.72
CA GLY A 102 15.01 -18.61 -4.77
C GLY A 102 15.82 -18.85 -3.49
N LEU A 103 15.62 -18.03 -2.46
CA LEU A 103 16.25 -18.15 -1.15
C LEU A 103 15.21 -18.42 -0.06
N VAL A 104 15.68 -18.78 1.13
CA VAL A 104 14.96 -18.57 2.39
C VAL A 104 15.63 -17.43 3.14
N ASP A 105 14.93 -16.83 4.10
CA ASP A 105 15.52 -15.77 4.92
C ASP A 105 16.80 -16.25 5.60
N SER A 106 17.86 -15.44 5.53
CA SER A 106 19.10 -15.74 6.24
C SER A 106 18.92 -15.59 7.76
N PRO A 107 19.83 -16.17 8.56
CA PRO A 107 19.96 -15.77 9.96
C PRO A 107 20.12 -14.25 10.08
N HIS A 108 19.56 -13.70 11.15
CA HIS A 108 19.72 -12.28 11.48
C HIS A 108 21.08 -12.06 12.14
N VAL A 109 21.79 -11.03 11.71
CA VAL A 109 23.11 -10.68 12.19
C VAL A 109 23.04 -9.31 12.89
N PRO A 110 23.48 -9.21 14.15
CA PRO A 110 23.51 -7.93 14.85
C PRO A 110 24.52 -6.98 14.20
N ALA A 111 24.13 -5.73 13.99
CA ALA A 111 24.96 -4.71 13.36
C ALA A 111 24.68 -3.31 13.90
N LYS A 112 25.59 -2.39 13.63
CA LYS A 112 25.50 -0.96 13.96
C LYS A 112 25.93 -0.11 12.75
N PRO A 113 25.41 1.13 12.62
CA PRO A 113 25.91 2.06 11.62
C PRO A 113 27.44 2.26 11.70
N GLY A 114 28.07 2.49 10.55
CA GLY A 114 29.51 2.58 10.35
C GLY A 114 30.22 1.23 10.14
N GLN A 115 29.48 0.12 10.02
CA GLN A 115 30.06 -1.23 9.90
C GLN A 115 30.07 -1.74 8.45
N HIS A 116 31.19 -2.39 8.10
CA HIS A 116 31.23 -3.31 6.98
C HIS A 116 30.74 -4.70 7.43
N LEU A 117 29.73 -5.23 6.76
CA LEU A 117 29.09 -6.50 7.10
C LEU A 117 28.87 -7.36 5.86
N ASP A 118 29.67 -8.41 5.69
CA ASP A 118 29.38 -9.41 4.67
C ASP A 118 28.31 -10.39 5.17
N LEU A 119 27.33 -10.69 4.32
CA LEU A 119 26.19 -11.54 4.66
C LEU A 119 26.18 -12.84 3.86
N LYS A 120 25.69 -13.90 4.50
CA LYS A 120 25.49 -15.21 3.87
C LYS A 120 24.01 -15.47 3.64
N ALA A 121 23.61 -15.43 2.37
CA ALA A 121 22.28 -15.83 1.94
C ALA A 121 22.13 -17.36 1.97
N VAL A 122 20.90 -17.83 2.21
CA VAL A 122 20.58 -19.26 2.28
C VAL A 122 19.76 -19.66 1.07
N VAL A 123 20.35 -20.47 0.20
CA VAL A 123 19.65 -21.04 -0.97
C VAL A 123 18.49 -21.90 -0.48
N ALA A 124 17.30 -21.69 -1.03
CA ALA A 124 16.16 -22.50 -0.64
C ALA A 124 16.42 -23.99 -0.96
N PRO A 125 16.10 -24.91 -0.03
CA PRO A 125 16.35 -26.34 -0.22
C PRO A 125 15.51 -26.93 -1.35
N ASP A 126 14.34 -26.35 -1.62
CA ASP A 126 13.45 -26.72 -2.72
C ASP A 126 12.58 -25.53 -3.16
N GLY A 127 11.79 -25.73 -4.23
CA GLY A 127 10.91 -24.71 -4.76
C GLY A 127 9.73 -24.34 -3.84
N ARG A 128 9.31 -25.23 -2.94
CA ARG A 128 8.23 -24.96 -1.99
C ARG A 128 8.69 -24.01 -0.89
N ALA A 129 9.91 -24.20 -0.40
CA ALA A 129 10.58 -23.31 0.53
C ALA A 129 10.81 -21.93 -0.12
N ALA A 130 11.33 -21.90 -1.35
CA ALA A 130 11.54 -20.65 -2.11
C ALA A 130 10.24 -19.85 -2.29
N ALA A 131 9.12 -20.53 -2.53
CA ALA A 131 7.85 -19.88 -2.78
C ALA A 131 7.25 -19.17 -1.56
N GLN A 132 7.71 -19.45 -0.33
CA GLN A 132 7.16 -18.82 0.87
C GLN A 132 7.41 -17.32 0.93
N VAL A 133 8.47 -16.82 0.28
CA VAL A 133 8.76 -15.39 0.17
C VAL A 133 8.22 -14.76 -1.11
N TYR A 134 7.51 -15.51 -1.96
CA TYR A 134 6.91 -14.95 -3.17
C TYR A 134 5.74 -14.04 -2.83
N PRO A 135 5.50 -12.99 -3.62
CA PRO A 135 4.34 -12.13 -3.46
C PRO A 135 3.03 -12.93 -3.53
N ALA A 136 2.01 -12.49 -2.79
CA ALA A 136 0.73 -13.19 -2.69
C ALA A 136 0.09 -13.48 -4.06
N ASN A 137 0.16 -12.54 -5.00
CA ASN A 137 -0.39 -12.71 -6.34
C ASN A 137 0.24 -13.86 -7.14
N TYR A 138 1.47 -14.31 -6.84
CA TYR A 138 2.04 -15.51 -7.47
C TYR A 138 1.30 -16.79 -7.06
N TRP A 139 0.70 -16.82 -5.87
CA TRP A 139 -0.10 -17.95 -5.45
C TRP A 139 -1.42 -18.06 -6.22
N LEU A 140 -1.90 -16.96 -6.79
CA LEU A 140 -3.09 -16.96 -7.66
C LEU A 140 -2.86 -17.74 -8.96
N THR A 141 -1.61 -17.98 -9.40
CA THR A 141 -1.36 -18.82 -10.59
C THR A 141 -1.80 -20.27 -10.39
N LEU A 142 -2.03 -20.70 -9.15
CA LEU A 142 -2.58 -22.02 -8.83
C LEU A 142 -4.11 -22.03 -8.91
N LEU A 143 -4.78 -20.88 -8.83
CA LEU A 143 -6.23 -20.78 -8.94
C LEU A 143 -6.65 -21.12 -10.37
N ARG A 144 -7.63 -22.02 -10.51
CA ARG A 144 -8.14 -22.46 -11.81
C ARG A 144 -9.59 -22.02 -11.93
N LEU A 145 -9.88 -21.19 -12.92
CA LEU A 145 -11.25 -20.77 -13.18
C LEU A 145 -12.06 -21.97 -13.71
N PRO A 146 -13.15 -22.34 -13.02
CA PRO A 146 -13.98 -23.45 -13.46
C PRO A 146 -14.95 -22.98 -14.54
N LYS A 147 -15.31 -23.90 -15.45
CA LYS A 147 -16.51 -23.73 -16.28
C LYS A 147 -17.77 -23.89 -15.42
N GLY A 148 -18.85 -23.20 -15.74
CA GLY A 148 -20.11 -23.31 -15.00
C GLY A 148 -21.14 -22.29 -15.46
N ASP A 149 -22.07 -21.98 -14.56
CA ASP A 149 -23.22 -21.11 -14.82
C ASP A 149 -22.82 -19.66 -15.14
N LEU A 150 -21.79 -19.15 -14.46
CA LEU A 150 -21.13 -17.90 -14.86
C LEU A 150 -20.13 -18.20 -15.98
N ASP A 151 -20.19 -17.39 -17.03
CA ASP A 151 -19.17 -17.42 -18.06
C ASP A 151 -17.81 -16.96 -17.50
N GLU A 152 -16.74 -17.18 -18.28
CA GLU A 152 -15.38 -16.88 -17.83
C GLU A 152 -15.18 -15.40 -17.50
N LYS A 153 -15.82 -14.49 -18.25
CA LYS A 153 -15.69 -13.05 -18.05
C LYS A 153 -16.36 -12.63 -16.74
N ASP A 154 -17.57 -13.11 -16.49
CA ASP A 154 -18.31 -12.80 -15.27
C ASP A 154 -17.64 -13.42 -14.05
N MET A 155 -17.14 -14.66 -14.17
CA MET A 155 -16.35 -15.30 -13.12
C MET A 155 -15.07 -14.52 -12.81
N MET A 156 -14.40 -13.96 -13.82
CA MET A 156 -13.23 -13.09 -13.63
C MET A 156 -13.58 -11.78 -12.92
N ILE A 157 -14.72 -11.16 -13.27
CA ILE A 157 -15.22 -9.96 -12.60
C ILE A 157 -15.50 -10.24 -11.12
N GLU A 158 -16.23 -11.32 -10.82
CA GLU A 158 -16.52 -11.69 -9.42
C GLU A 158 -15.25 -12.02 -8.65
N THR A 159 -14.28 -12.68 -9.29
CA THR A 159 -12.96 -12.98 -8.69
C THR A 159 -12.18 -11.70 -8.38
N LYS A 160 -12.18 -10.72 -9.30
CA LYS A 160 -11.52 -9.42 -9.12
C LYS A 160 -12.07 -8.65 -7.91
N ARG A 161 -13.37 -8.80 -7.58
CA ARG A 161 -13.97 -8.16 -6.39
C ARG A 161 -13.32 -8.59 -5.07
N CYS A 162 -12.68 -9.75 -5.02
CA CYS A 162 -11.89 -10.15 -3.86
C CYS A 162 -10.55 -9.42 -3.82
N TYR A 163 -9.85 -9.32 -4.96
CA TYR A 163 -8.47 -8.81 -5.02
C TYR A 163 -8.37 -7.29 -5.03
N SER A 164 -9.46 -6.58 -5.31
CA SER A 164 -9.49 -5.11 -5.23
C SER A 164 -9.29 -4.60 -3.80
N CYS A 165 -9.61 -5.41 -2.80
CA CYS A 165 -9.58 -5.03 -1.38
C CYS A 165 -8.72 -5.95 -0.50
N HIS A 166 -8.38 -7.16 -0.98
CA HIS A 166 -7.70 -8.17 -0.19
C HIS A 166 -6.47 -8.73 -0.90
N GLN A 167 -5.38 -8.91 -0.15
CA GLN A 167 -4.17 -9.57 -0.61
C GLN A 167 -4.35 -11.10 -0.60
N VAL A 168 -5.11 -11.63 -1.55
CA VAL A 168 -5.31 -13.08 -1.67
C VAL A 168 -4.02 -13.75 -2.14
N GLY A 169 -3.63 -14.83 -1.47
CA GLY A 169 -2.35 -15.53 -1.65
C GLY A 169 -1.36 -15.33 -0.50
N ASP A 170 -1.70 -14.51 0.49
CA ASP A 170 -0.97 -14.45 1.76
C ASP A 170 -1.21 -15.74 2.60
N PRO A 171 -0.44 -15.98 3.69
CA PRO A 171 -0.67 -17.15 4.54
C PRO A 171 -2.11 -17.25 5.08
N ALA A 172 -2.74 -16.12 5.41
CA ALA A 172 -4.09 -16.07 6.00
C ALA A 172 -5.17 -16.60 5.03
N THR A 173 -4.97 -16.45 3.73
CA THR A 173 -5.88 -16.94 2.68
C THR A 173 -5.45 -18.27 2.07
N ARG A 174 -4.15 -18.60 2.08
CA ARG A 174 -3.63 -19.91 1.61
C ARG A 174 -3.94 -21.05 2.57
N GLU A 175 -3.79 -20.80 3.87
CA GLU A 175 -4.00 -21.82 4.92
C GLU A 175 -5.40 -21.71 5.54
N LEU A 176 -6.05 -20.55 5.35
CA LEU A 176 -7.25 -20.10 6.06
C LEU A 176 -7.04 -20.06 7.58
N THR A 177 -7.28 -18.91 8.20
CA THR A 177 -7.02 -18.66 9.64
C THR A 177 -7.39 -19.86 10.52
N LYS A 178 -6.41 -20.36 11.29
CA LYS A 178 -6.52 -21.63 12.04
C LYS A 178 -7.66 -21.64 13.07
N ASN A 179 -8.04 -20.46 13.56
CA ASN A 179 -9.04 -20.27 14.61
C ASN A 179 -10.46 -19.97 14.08
N LEU A 180 -10.76 -20.30 12.82
CA LEU A 180 -12.12 -20.12 12.27
C LEU A 180 -13.16 -21.08 12.86
N GLY A 181 -12.71 -22.15 13.52
CA GLY A 181 -13.53 -23.29 13.95
C GLY A 181 -13.27 -24.54 13.10
N SER A 182 -13.98 -25.62 13.44
CA SER A 182 -13.88 -26.90 12.72
C SER A 182 -14.95 -27.00 11.63
N TYR A 183 -14.52 -27.32 10.41
CA TYR A 183 -15.38 -27.45 9.23
C TYR A 183 -15.09 -28.77 8.53
N LYS A 184 -16.10 -29.37 7.88
CA LYS A 184 -15.96 -30.67 7.22
C LYS A 184 -15.23 -30.55 5.90
N THR A 185 -15.35 -29.41 5.22
CA THR A 185 -14.74 -29.15 3.93
C THR A 185 -14.07 -27.78 3.90
N SER A 186 -13.07 -27.62 3.04
CA SER A 186 -12.44 -26.31 2.81
C SER A 186 -13.40 -25.28 2.22
N LEU A 187 -14.44 -25.73 1.49
CA LEU A 187 -15.49 -24.83 1.01
C LEU A 187 -16.32 -24.25 2.16
N GLU A 188 -16.71 -25.06 3.13
CA GLU A 188 -17.39 -24.56 4.35
C GLU A 188 -16.48 -23.60 5.13
N LYS A 189 -15.17 -23.86 5.17
CA LYS A 189 -14.19 -22.97 5.81
C LYS A 189 -14.09 -21.62 5.08
N TRP A 190 -14.12 -21.60 3.75
CA TRP A 190 -14.19 -20.38 2.93
C TRP A 190 -15.51 -19.62 3.11
N ASP A 191 -16.65 -20.34 3.10
CA ASP A 191 -17.97 -19.77 3.37
C ASP A 191 -17.98 -19.09 4.76
N ARG A 192 -17.33 -19.68 5.78
CA ARG A 192 -17.15 -19.00 7.07
C ARG A 192 -16.21 -17.81 6.97
N HIS A 193 -15.02 -17.98 6.40
CA HIS A 193 -13.98 -16.96 6.34
C HIS A 193 -14.49 -15.64 5.75
N THR A 194 -15.28 -15.71 4.68
CA THR A 194 -15.86 -14.54 4.01
C THR A 194 -16.94 -13.83 4.82
N THR A 195 -17.46 -14.43 5.89
CA THR A 195 -18.45 -13.78 6.78
C THR A 195 -17.81 -12.94 7.89
N MET A 196 -16.49 -12.94 8.01
CA MET A 196 -15.81 -12.32 9.14
C MET A 196 -15.65 -10.80 9.00
N GLY A 197 -15.78 -10.11 10.14
CA GLY A 197 -15.62 -8.66 10.26
C GLY A 197 -16.78 -7.84 9.64
N PRO A 198 -16.68 -6.49 9.67
CA PRO A 198 -17.77 -5.61 9.26
C PRO A 198 -18.24 -5.72 7.81
N SER A 199 -17.33 -6.05 6.88
CA SER A 199 -17.69 -6.26 5.48
C SER A 199 -18.19 -7.68 5.20
N GLY A 200 -18.28 -8.54 6.22
CA GLY A 200 -18.64 -9.95 6.12
C GLY A 200 -19.94 -10.22 5.35
N PRO A 201 -21.05 -9.51 5.61
CA PRO A 201 -22.29 -9.72 4.85
C PRO A 201 -22.13 -9.50 3.34
N GLY A 202 -21.44 -8.43 2.94
CA GLY A 202 -21.20 -8.12 1.52
C GLY A 202 -20.19 -9.08 0.88
N MET A 203 -19.11 -9.41 1.59
CA MET A 203 -18.11 -10.38 1.12
C MET A 203 -18.73 -11.78 0.93
N ALA A 204 -19.55 -12.23 1.88
CA ALA A 204 -20.26 -13.51 1.78
C ALA A 204 -21.29 -13.53 0.64
N ALA A 205 -21.99 -12.42 0.39
CA ALA A 205 -22.91 -12.30 -0.74
C ALA A 205 -22.16 -12.40 -2.09
N ASN A 206 -21.07 -11.67 -2.25
CA ASN A 206 -20.22 -11.74 -3.45
C ASN A 206 -19.64 -13.14 -3.66
N PHE A 207 -19.16 -13.77 -2.60
CA PHE A 207 -18.63 -15.14 -2.67
C PHE A 207 -19.71 -16.15 -3.08
N LYS A 208 -20.94 -16.01 -2.56
CA LYS A 208 -22.07 -16.87 -2.91
C LYS A 208 -22.62 -16.61 -4.31
N ALA A 209 -22.48 -15.40 -4.86
CA ALA A 209 -22.89 -15.07 -6.23
C ALA A 209 -22.16 -15.93 -7.28
N MET A 210 -20.97 -16.43 -6.95
CA MET A 210 -20.22 -17.38 -7.78
C MET A 210 -20.80 -18.80 -7.80
N GLY A 211 -21.90 -19.07 -7.09
CA GLY A 211 -22.58 -20.37 -7.10
C GLY A 211 -21.66 -21.53 -6.74
N ALA A 212 -21.80 -22.66 -7.45
CA ALA A 212 -20.94 -23.83 -7.27
C ALA A 212 -19.48 -23.59 -7.69
N GLN A 213 -19.22 -22.63 -8.59
CA GLN A 213 -17.88 -22.32 -9.11
C GLN A 213 -16.94 -21.78 -8.01
N ARG A 214 -17.46 -21.22 -6.91
CA ARG A 214 -16.66 -20.78 -5.76
C ARG A 214 -15.82 -21.90 -5.10
N LYS A 215 -16.16 -23.18 -5.36
CA LYS A 215 -15.35 -24.34 -4.96
C LYS A 215 -13.89 -24.23 -5.43
N MET A 216 -13.61 -23.48 -6.49
CA MET A 216 -12.24 -23.24 -6.97
C MET A 216 -11.29 -22.72 -5.88
N TYR A 217 -11.79 -21.94 -4.91
CA TYR A 217 -10.98 -21.44 -3.79
C TYR A 217 -10.65 -22.54 -2.78
N ALA A 218 -11.60 -23.45 -2.52
CA ALA A 218 -11.36 -24.63 -1.70
C ALA A 218 -10.33 -25.55 -2.36
N ASP A 219 -10.52 -25.85 -3.66
CA ASP A 219 -9.58 -26.66 -4.43
C ASP A 219 -8.18 -26.03 -4.51
N TRP A 220 -8.12 -24.70 -4.51
CA TRP A 220 -6.86 -23.95 -4.47
C TRP A 220 -6.14 -24.10 -3.13
N THR A 221 -6.84 -23.92 -2.01
CA THR A 221 -6.24 -24.11 -0.67
C THR A 221 -5.87 -25.57 -0.41
N ASP A 222 -6.68 -26.52 -0.85
CA ASP A 222 -6.41 -27.96 -0.67
C ASP A 222 -5.15 -28.39 -1.41
N ARG A 223 -5.00 -27.98 -2.69
CA ARG A 223 -3.77 -28.24 -3.45
C ARG A 223 -2.53 -27.63 -2.80
N ILE A 224 -2.65 -26.42 -2.22
CA ILE A 224 -1.52 -25.79 -1.50
C ILE A 224 -1.15 -26.61 -0.26
N ALA A 225 -2.15 -27.07 0.51
CA ALA A 225 -1.94 -27.93 1.67
C ALA A 225 -1.25 -29.26 1.28
N GLU A 226 -1.63 -29.83 0.14
CA GLU A 226 -1.00 -31.03 -0.47
C GLU A 226 0.41 -30.77 -1.03
N GLY A 227 0.88 -29.52 -1.04
CA GLY A 227 2.24 -29.15 -1.41
C GLY A 227 2.39 -28.47 -2.77
N ALA A 228 1.30 -28.08 -3.43
CA ALA A 228 1.36 -27.23 -4.62
C ALA A 228 1.96 -25.85 -4.26
N PHE A 229 2.79 -25.34 -5.17
CA PHE A 229 3.43 -24.03 -5.05
C PHE A 229 3.62 -23.41 -6.46
N PRO A 230 3.70 -22.07 -6.57
CA PRO A 230 3.98 -21.40 -7.84
C PRO A 230 5.30 -21.87 -8.46
N LYS A 231 5.25 -22.39 -9.68
CA LYS A 231 6.42 -22.98 -10.36
C LYS A 231 7.33 -21.95 -11.02
N VAL A 232 6.80 -20.76 -11.29
CA VAL A 232 7.56 -19.65 -11.85
C VAL A 232 8.05 -18.77 -10.70
N ALA A 233 9.37 -18.66 -10.56
CA ALA A 233 9.96 -17.71 -9.63
C ALA A 233 9.73 -16.27 -10.14
N PRO A 234 9.35 -15.31 -9.29
CA PRO A 234 9.33 -13.92 -9.69
C PRO A 234 10.74 -13.45 -10.07
N PRO A 235 10.86 -12.49 -10.99
CA PRO A 235 12.15 -11.91 -11.32
C PRO A 235 12.69 -11.15 -10.11
N ARG A 236 14.01 -11.26 -9.88
CA ARG A 236 14.73 -10.37 -8.96
C ARG A 236 14.91 -8.99 -9.60
N PRO A 237 14.98 -7.90 -8.81
CA PRO A 237 15.26 -6.57 -9.35
C PRO A 237 16.57 -6.52 -10.15
N LYS A 238 16.59 -5.75 -11.24
CA LYS A 238 17.75 -5.58 -12.12
C LYS A 238 17.95 -4.12 -12.51
N GLY A 239 19.18 -3.76 -12.85
CA GLY A 239 19.51 -2.40 -13.29
C GLY A 239 19.07 -1.35 -12.28
N VAL A 240 18.36 -0.33 -12.75
CA VAL A 240 17.91 0.84 -11.96
C VAL A 240 16.99 0.46 -10.80
N GLU A 241 16.24 -0.64 -10.89
CA GLU A 241 15.33 -1.09 -9.82
C GLU A 241 16.09 -1.39 -8.51
N ARG A 242 17.40 -1.63 -8.58
CA ARG A 242 18.24 -1.91 -7.41
C ARG A 242 18.64 -0.67 -6.62
N ASN A 243 18.39 0.53 -7.15
CA ASN A 243 18.69 1.79 -6.48
C ASN A 243 17.60 2.19 -5.47
N ILE A 244 16.56 1.38 -5.29
CA ILE A 244 15.47 1.66 -4.37
C ILE A 244 15.94 1.42 -2.92
N VAL A 245 15.72 2.43 -2.08
CA VAL A 245 15.84 2.35 -0.62
C VAL A 245 14.45 2.51 -0.04
N ILE A 246 14.02 1.57 0.79
CA ILE A 246 12.70 1.59 1.43
C ILE A 246 12.91 1.72 2.92
N SER A 247 12.35 2.78 3.52
CA SER A 247 12.17 2.90 4.96
C SER A 247 10.72 2.63 5.32
N MET A 248 10.51 1.81 6.34
CA MET A 248 9.20 1.42 6.84
C MET A 248 9.16 1.62 8.34
N TRP A 249 8.03 2.13 8.81
CA TRP A 249 7.73 2.26 10.23
C TRP A 249 6.47 1.48 10.54
N ASP A 250 6.48 0.77 11.67
CA ASP A 250 5.24 0.29 12.26
C ASP A 250 4.53 1.48 12.92
N TRP A 251 3.25 1.66 12.64
CA TRP A 251 2.45 2.78 13.12
C TRP A 251 0.98 2.37 13.26
N ALA A 252 0.24 3.12 14.09
CA ALA A 252 -1.12 2.78 14.54
C ALA A 252 -1.17 1.56 15.50
N LEU A 253 -2.26 0.79 15.48
CA LEU A 253 -2.49 -0.35 16.38
C LEU A 253 -2.38 -1.69 15.63
N PRO A 254 -2.05 -2.80 16.31
CA PRO A 254 -2.08 -4.15 15.72
C PRO A 254 -3.44 -4.58 15.13
N THR A 255 -4.53 -3.93 15.57
CA THR A 255 -5.92 -4.15 15.11
C THR A 255 -6.36 -3.13 14.06
N SER A 256 -5.52 -2.12 13.78
CA SER A 256 -5.79 -1.11 12.78
C SER A 256 -5.90 -1.73 11.39
N ARG A 257 -6.88 -1.26 10.63
CA ARG A 257 -7.17 -1.74 9.28
C ARG A 257 -7.77 -0.60 8.48
N ARG A 258 -7.55 -0.67 7.16
CA ARG A 258 -7.99 0.31 6.14
C ARG A 258 -7.52 1.72 6.51
N SER A 259 -6.53 2.16 5.76
CA SER A 259 -5.97 3.49 5.94
C SER A 259 -5.93 4.23 4.61
N ASP A 260 -5.95 5.54 4.73
CA ASP A 260 -5.59 6.49 3.69
C ASP A 260 -4.72 7.57 4.32
N VAL A 261 -3.82 8.18 3.54
CA VAL A 261 -2.68 8.93 4.07
C VAL A 261 -2.50 10.27 3.35
N ALA A 262 -2.33 11.32 4.14
CA ALA A 262 -1.87 12.63 3.68
C ALA A 262 -0.43 12.88 4.14
N ALA A 263 0.48 13.00 3.18
CA ALA A 263 1.90 13.30 3.43
C ALA A 263 2.30 14.72 3.06
N THR A 264 1.52 15.41 2.22
CA THR A 264 1.76 16.79 1.76
C THR A 264 0.51 17.26 1.02
N ASP A 265 0.41 18.56 0.76
CA ASP A 265 -0.49 19.04 -0.28
C ASP A 265 0.02 18.53 -1.64
N GLU A 266 -0.78 17.71 -2.32
CA GLU A 266 -0.40 17.09 -3.59
C GLU A 266 -0.15 18.10 -4.71
N ARG A 267 -0.69 19.31 -4.60
CA ARG A 267 -0.47 20.40 -5.56
C ARG A 267 0.91 21.00 -5.41
N THR A 268 1.49 20.92 -4.20
CA THR A 268 2.88 21.31 -3.91
C THR A 268 3.59 20.20 -3.13
N PRO A 269 4.04 19.11 -3.80
CA PRO A 269 4.53 17.91 -3.12
C PRO A 269 5.73 18.12 -2.18
N THR A 270 6.50 19.19 -2.36
CA THR A 270 7.66 19.51 -1.52
C THR A 270 7.31 20.32 -0.28
N MET A 271 6.08 20.77 -0.11
CA MET A 271 5.69 21.67 0.98
C MET A 271 5.88 21.01 2.35
N ASN A 272 5.56 19.72 2.48
CA ASN A 272 5.76 18.95 3.70
C ASN A 272 6.94 17.96 3.60
N ALA A 273 8.00 18.33 2.89
CA ALA A 273 9.18 17.46 2.74
C ALA A 273 9.74 17.02 4.10
N ASN A 274 9.75 15.70 4.35
CA ASN A 274 10.15 15.08 5.62
C ASN A 274 9.37 15.60 6.85
N GLY A 275 8.17 16.13 6.64
CA GLY A 275 7.27 16.56 7.70
C GLY A 275 6.43 15.42 8.26
N LEU A 276 5.46 15.77 9.10
CA LEU A 276 4.55 14.78 9.68
C LEU A 276 3.63 14.19 8.62
N ILE A 277 3.45 12.88 8.67
CA ILE A 277 2.56 12.13 7.79
C ILE A 277 1.35 11.70 8.60
N TYR A 278 0.15 11.86 8.05
CA TYR A 278 -1.11 11.63 8.74
C TYR A 278 -1.92 10.53 8.05
N GLY A 279 -2.18 9.43 8.74
CA GLY A 279 -2.97 8.31 8.27
C GLY A 279 -4.32 8.23 8.98
N THR A 280 -5.43 8.31 8.24
CA THR A 280 -6.73 7.95 8.80
C THR A 280 -6.80 6.44 8.97
N ILE A 281 -7.26 5.96 10.12
CA ILE A 281 -7.40 4.53 10.40
C ILE A 281 -8.86 4.22 10.68
N GLN A 282 -9.53 3.64 9.69
CA GLN A 282 -10.97 3.39 9.75
C GLN A 282 -11.32 2.51 10.95
N GLY A 283 -10.59 1.40 11.14
CA GLY A 283 -10.94 0.39 12.14
C GLY A 283 -10.87 0.84 13.60
N SER A 284 -10.22 1.98 13.89
CA SER A 284 -9.89 2.39 15.26
C SER A 284 -10.28 3.84 15.59
N ASP A 285 -10.86 4.58 14.63
CA ASP A 285 -11.17 6.02 14.72
C ASP A 285 -9.97 6.88 15.17
N ILE A 286 -8.79 6.59 14.63
CA ILE A 286 -7.59 7.37 14.94
C ILE A 286 -7.03 8.01 13.68
N LEU A 287 -6.42 9.17 13.87
CA LEU A 287 -5.45 9.75 12.96
C LEU A 287 -4.08 9.32 13.48
N ALA A 288 -3.46 8.35 12.81
CA ALA A 288 -2.09 7.96 13.04
C ALA A 288 -1.16 9.04 12.50
N VAL A 289 -0.10 9.36 13.23
CA VAL A 289 0.88 10.38 12.85
C VAL A 289 2.26 9.75 12.86
N LEU A 290 3.02 9.89 11.78
CA LEU A 290 4.42 9.49 11.67
C LEU A 290 5.30 10.73 11.55
N ASP A 291 6.31 10.85 12.40
CA ASP A 291 7.44 11.75 12.24
C ASP A 291 8.63 10.95 11.67
N PRO A 292 8.88 11.00 10.36
CA PRO A 292 9.94 10.21 9.73
C PRO A 292 11.34 10.69 10.12
N LYS A 293 11.51 11.93 10.60
CA LYS A 293 12.81 12.44 11.06
C LYS A 293 13.17 11.90 12.43
N LYS A 294 12.17 11.77 13.31
CA LYS A 294 12.37 11.26 14.67
C LYS A 294 12.18 9.76 14.78
N ASN A 295 11.65 9.10 13.74
CA ASN A 295 11.24 7.70 13.80
C ASN A 295 10.22 7.47 14.92
N GLU A 296 9.29 8.41 15.07
CA GLU A 296 8.27 8.44 16.11
C GLU A 296 6.88 8.33 15.52
N THR A 297 5.99 7.64 16.22
CA THR A 297 4.57 7.58 15.86
C THR A 297 3.70 8.02 17.02
N SER A 298 2.59 8.69 16.72
CA SER A 298 1.54 9.01 17.70
C SER A 298 0.16 8.76 17.12
N MET A 299 -0.86 8.79 17.97
CA MET A 299 -2.24 8.54 17.57
C MET A 299 -3.14 9.59 18.19
N ILE A 300 -4.04 10.14 17.37
CA ILE A 300 -5.01 11.14 17.78
C ILE A 300 -6.39 10.53 17.59
N LYS A 301 -7.22 10.49 18.64
CA LYS A 301 -8.61 10.05 18.52
C LYS A 301 -9.37 11.06 17.66
N ILE A 302 -10.01 10.59 16.60
CA ILE A 302 -10.90 11.41 15.77
C ILE A 302 -12.26 11.50 16.50
N PRO A 303 -12.77 12.72 16.77
CA PRO A 303 -14.05 12.88 17.44
C PRO A 303 -15.20 12.44 16.53
N SER A 304 -16.36 12.16 17.13
CA SER A 304 -17.58 11.87 16.38
C SER A 304 -18.79 12.02 17.28
N ASN A 305 -19.85 12.65 16.75
CA ASN A 305 -21.18 12.63 17.38
C ASN A 305 -22.10 11.57 16.73
N GLY A 306 -21.60 10.80 15.77
CA GLY A 306 -22.33 9.69 15.16
C GLY A 306 -22.51 8.53 16.15
N PRO A 307 -23.55 7.69 16.00
CA PRO A 307 -23.69 6.50 16.83
C PRO A 307 -22.57 5.49 16.52
N VAL A 308 -22.20 4.69 17.51
CA VAL A 308 -21.32 3.53 17.33
C VAL A 308 -21.87 2.60 16.24
N ILE A 309 -20.98 2.05 15.43
CA ILE A 309 -21.26 1.04 14.42
C ILE A 309 -20.39 -0.20 14.63
N ASP A 310 -20.81 -1.31 14.02
CA ASP A 310 -20.12 -2.60 14.05
C ASP A 310 -19.86 -3.12 15.47
N ASP A 311 -20.79 -2.83 16.38
CA ASP A 311 -20.86 -3.39 17.75
C ASP A 311 -21.37 -4.85 17.76
N LYS A 312 -21.98 -5.30 16.65
CA LYS A 312 -22.62 -6.61 16.46
C LYS A 312 -21.98 -7.44 15.35
N THR A 313 -20.66 -7.58 15.40
CA THR A 313 -19.89 -8.45 14.48
C THR A 313 -19.62 -9.82 15.13
N PRO A 314 -19.49 -10.92 14.33
CA PRO A 314 -19.07 -12.23 14.85
C PRO A 314 -17.69 -12.16 15.50
N ASP A 315 -17.34 -12.93 16.53
CA ASP A 315 -16.01 -12.87 17.18
C ASP A 315 -14.82 -13.08 16.23
N SER A 316 -13.70 -12.42 16.51
CA SER A 316 -12.51 -12.43 15.66
C SER A 316 -11.78 -13.76 15.78
N PRO A 317 -11.38 -14.41 14.67
CA PRO A 317 -10.56 -15.61 14.75
C PRO A 317 -9.19 -15.34 15.37
N SER A 318 -8.67 -14.12 15.23
CA SER A 318 -7.34 -13.74 15.74
C SER A 318 -7.39 -13.08 17.12
N TRP A 319 -8.47 -12.34 17.40
CA TRP A 319 -8.59 -11.47 18.59
C TRP A 319 -9.72 -11.90 19.55
N GLY A 320 -10.38 -13.02 19.28
CA GLY A 320 -11.45 -13.55 20.11
C GLY A 320 -12.62 -12.59 20.25
N THR A 321 -13.07 -12.39 21.49
CA THR A 321 -14.24 -11.56 21.85
C THR A 321 -13.94 -10.07 21.96
N GLU A 322 -12.69 -9.65 21.75
CA GLU A 322 -12.32 -8.24 21.76
C GLU A 322 -13.06 -7.47 20.66
N LYS A 323 -13.64 -6.31 21.01
CA LYS A 323 -14.47 -5.48 20.11
C LYS A 323 -13.64 -4.63 19.13
N ILE A 324 -12.71 -5.26 18.43
CA ILE A 324 -11.73 -4.63 17.54
C ILE A 324 -12.32 -3.97 16.28
N TRP A 325 -13.60 -4.19 15.99
CA TRP A 325 -14.27 -3.63 14.81
C TRP A 325 -15.18 -2.45 15.10
N GLN A 326 -15.56 -2.31 16.38
CA GLN A 326 -16.45 -1.27 16.86
C GLN A 326 -15.79 0.08 16.65
N ARG A 327 -16.52 1.01 16.02
CA ARG A 327 -16.01 2.34 15.71
C ARG A 327 -17.14 3.36 15.64
N GLN A 328 -16.79 4.63 15.55
CA GLN A 328 -17.73 5.74 15.62
C GLN A 328 -17.46 6.77 14.52
N ALA A 329 -16.24 7.29 14.42
CA ALA A 329 -15.85 8.26 13.39
C ALA A 329 -15.74 7.63 12.00
N ASP A 330 -15.38 6.35 11.90
CA ASP A 330 -15.27 5.63 10.62
C ASP A 330 -14.48 6.41 9.54
N PRO A 331 -13.29 6.93 9.86
CA PRO A 331 -12.58 7.82 8.97
C PRO A 331 -12.13 7.07 7.71
N ARG A 332 -12.11 7.75 6.56
CA ARG A 332 -11.92 7.06 5.28
C ARG A 332 -10.81 7.59 4.40
N SER A 333 -10.64 8.89 4.30
CA SER A 333 -9.67 9.55 3.43
C SER A 333 -9.03 10.73 4.13
N ALA A 334 -7.83 11.12 3.68
CA ALA A 334 -7.09 12.25 4.21
C ALA A 334 -6.46 13.08 3.08
N ALA A 335 -6.47 14.40 3.21
CA ALA A 335 -5.65 15.31 2.41
C ALA A 335 -5.03 16.38 3.30
N MET A 336 -3.92 16.96 2.83
CA MET A 336 -3.30 18.11 3.46
C MET A 336 -3.49 19.33 2.57
N ASP A 337 -3.85 20.46 3.16
CA ASP A 337 -3.96 21.72 2.43
C ASP A 337 -2.67 22.54 2.46
N SER A 338 -2.66 23.64 1.73
CA SER A 338 -1.52 24.56 1.59
C SER A 338 -1.10 25.23 2.90
N HIS A 339 -1.90 25.15 3.97
CA HIS A 339 -1.60 25.65 5.31
C HIS A 339 -1.05 24.58 6.25
N GLY A 340 -0.94 23.33 5.79
CA GLY A 340 -0.52 22.16 6.58
C GLY A 340 -1.62 21.58 7.47
N ARG A 341 -2.89 21.93 7.24
CA ARG A 341 -4.04 21.34 7.95
C ARG A 341 -4.44 20.04 7.26
N VAL A 342 -4.95 19.10 8.05
CA VAL A 342 -5.32 17.76 7.58
C VAL A 342 -6.83 17.66 7.51
N TRP A 343 -7.34 17.52 6.30
CA TRP A 343 -8.75 17.32 6.02
C TRP A 343 -9.03 15.83 5.91
N LEU A 344 -10.10 15.37 6.56
CA LEU A 344 -10.45 13.96 6.60
C LEU A 344 -11.95 13.76 6.44
N THR A 345 -12.32 12.63 5.86
CA THR A 345 -13.72 12.19 5.88
C THR A 345 -13.99 11.39 7.12
N ALA A 346 -15.02 11.75 7.87
CA ALA A 346 -15.44 11.09 9.09
C ALA A 346 -16.93 11.32 9.37
N ARG A 347 -17.51 10.48 10.21
CA ARG A 347 -18.89 10.58 10.66
C ARG A 347 -19.00 11.63 11.75
N THR A 348 -19.57 12.78 11.43
CA THR A 348 -19.85 13.82 12.43
C THR A 348 -21.22 13.63 13.07
N ARG A 349 -22.12 12.88 12.41
CA ARG A 349 -23.51 12.62 12.85
C ARG A 349 -24.06 11.27 12.37
N ALA A 350 -25.28 10.94 12.79
CA ALA A 350 -25.98 9.75 12.26
C ALA A 350 -26.34 9.94 10.77
N PRO A 351 -26.18 8.92 9.91
CA PRO A 351 -26.41 9.07 8.47
C PRO A 351 -27.82 9.54 8.08
N GLN A 352 -28.82 9.22 8.90
CA GLN A 352 -30.22 9.57 8.69
C GLN A 352 -30.55 11.01 9.13
N GLN A 353 -29.69 11.64 9.94
CA GLN A 353 -29.90 12.99 10.47
C GLN A 353 -29.41 14.05 9.48
N GLN A 354 -29.94 14.03 8.27
CA GLN A 354 -29.58 15.00 7.22
C GLN A 354 -30.12 16.41 7.54
N PRO A 355 -29.28 17.46 7.54
CA PRO A 355 -29.72 18.84 7.75
C PRO A 355 -30.83 19.25 6.79
N ALA A 356 -31.72 20.13 7.25
CA ALA A 356 -32.85 20.61 6.44
C ALA A 356 -32.37 21.28 5.15
N PHE A 357 -31.30 22.09 5.24
CA PHE A 357 -30.74 22.81 4.09
C PHE A 357 -30.21 21.91 2.98
N CYS A 358 -30.03 20.60 3.22
CA CYS A 358 -29.64 19.66 2.18
C CYS A 358 -30.80 19.28 1.24
N LYS A 359 -32.06 19.55 1.62
CA LYS A 359 -33.24 18.99 0.94
C LYS A 359 -34.42 19.94 0.79
N ASP A 360 -34.45 21.07 1.48
CA ASP A 360 -35.61 21.96 1.53
C ASP A 360 -35.59 23.09 0.47
N GLY A 361 -34.53 23.19 -0.34
CA GLY A 361 -34.40 24.23 -1.36
C GLY A 361 -33.92 25.58 -0.83
N SER A 362 -33.50 25.66 0.45
CA SER A 362 -33.00 26.90 1.09
C SER A 362 -31.70 27.43 0.49
N ASN A 363 -30.91 26.58 -0.18
CA ASN A 363 -29.75 27.00 -0.96
C ASN A 363 -29.84 26.52 -2.41
N LYS A 364 -29.04 27.15 -3.29
CA LYS A 364 -29.04 26.90 -4.73
C LYS A 364 -28.80 25.43 -5.10
N TYR A 365 -27.99 24.69 -4.33
CA TYR A 365 -27.68 23.29 -4.62
C TYR A 365 -28.82 22.35 -4.23
N SER A 366 -29.40 22.53 -3.03
CA SER A 366 -30.58 21.77 -2.59
C SER A 366 -31.82 22.05 -3.43
N LYS A 367 -31.95 23.27 -3.97
CA LYS A 367 -33.01 23.62 -4.91
C LYS A 367 -32.82 22.94 -6.27
N TYR A 368 -31.57 22.75 -6.67
CA TYR A 368 -31.20 22.15 -7.95
C TYR A 368 -31.24 20.62 -7.91
N PHE A 369 -30.69 20.02 -6.85
CA PHE A 369 -30.63 18.58 -6.64
C PHE A 369 -30.68 18.27 -5.13
N PRO A 370 -31.86 18.07 -4.54
CA PRO A 370 -32.01 17.73 -3.12
C PRO A 370 -31.25 16.45 -2.75
N LEU A 371 -30.51 16.46 -1.63
CA LEU A 371 -29.86 15.28 -1.06
C LEU A 371 -30.53 14.91 0.28
N PRO A 372 -31.62 14.11 0.25
CA PRO A 372 -32.36 13.74 1.47
C PRO A 372 -31.59 12.79 2.39
N GLY A 373 -30.52 12.16 1.89
CA GLY A 373 -29.70 11.19 2.61
C GLY A 373 -30.00 9.74 2.24
N PRO A 374 -29.32 8.77 2.91
CA PRO A 374 -28.38 8.98 4.02
C PRO A 374 -27.03 9.57 3.56
N SER A 375 -26.39 10.38 4.43
CA SER A 375 -25.00 10.81 4.25
C SER A 375 -24.08 10.00 5.17
N ALA A 376 -23.34 9.05 4.60
CA ALA A 376 -22.58 8.06 5.36
C ALA A 376 -21.41 8.65 6.15
N ARG A 377 -20.76 9.70 5.62
CA ARG A 377 -19.66 10.46 6.24
C ARG A 377 -19.71 11.92 5.80
N GLN A 378 -19.16 12.79 6.62
CA GLN A 378 -18.98 14.22 6.40
C GLN A 378 -17.48 14.53 6.38
N VAL A 379 -17.13 15.81 6.56
CA VAL A 379 -15.75 16.28 6.52
C VAL A 379 -15.36 16.83 7.89
N GLU A 380 -14.12 16.59 8.29
CA GLU A 380 -13.49 17.23 9.44
C GLU A 380 -12.12 17.78 9.03
N MET A 381 -11.68 18.83 9.71
CA MET A 381 -10.36 19.43 9.53
C MET A 381 -9.63 19.41 10.87
N TYR A 382 -8.47 18.77 10.90
CA TYR A 382 -7.53 18.79 12.00
C TYR A 382 -6.43 19.81 11.70
N ASP A 383 -6.21 20.75 12.62
CA ASP A 383 -5.10 21.69 12.54
C ASP A 383 -3.97 21.23 13.49
N PRO A 384 -2.82 20.77 12.96
CA PRO A 384 -1.68 20.35 13.78
C PRO A 384 -1.12 21.44 14.70
N LYS A 385 -1.28 22.73 14.36
CA LYS A 385 -0.75 23.85 15.15
C LYS A 385 -1.56 24.05 16.43
N THR A 386 -2.88 24.01 16.33
CA THR A 386 -3.81 24.21 17.45
C THR A 386 -4.25 22.90 18.11
N LYS A 387 -4.02 21.76 17.44
CA LYS A 387 -4.46 20.42 17.80
C LYS A 387 -5.99 20.29 17.92
N GLN A 388 -6.73 21.11 17.16
CA GLN A 388 -8.19 21.13 17.17
C GLN A 388 -8.77 20.43 15.94
N PHE A 389 -9.90 19.77 16.15
CA PHE A 389 -10.77 19.29 15.08
C PHE A 389 -11.91 20.28 14.87
N THR A 390 -12.22 20.56 13.62
CA THR A 390 -13.39 21.33 13.20
C THR A 390 -14.24 20.47 12.27
N MET A 391 -15.49 20.22 12.66
CA MET A 391 -16.43 19.46 11.84
C MET A 391 -17.07 20.36 10.78
N VAL A 392 -17.08 19.91 9.53
CA VAL A 392 -17.75 20.55 8.40
C VAL A 392 -18.91 19.66 7.97
N ASP A 393 -20.13 20.04 8.38
CA ASP A 393 -21.33 19.24 8.14
C ASP A 393 -21.78 19.31 6.67
N THR A 394 -21.28 18.38 5.86
CA THR A 394 -21.60 18.28 4.43
C THR A 394 -22.90 17.50 4.18
N CYS A 395 -23.62 17.89 3.13
CA CYS A 395 -24.83 17.21 2.65
C CYS A 395 -24.51 15.93 1.88
N PHE A 396 -23.46 15.94 1.07
CA PHE A 396 -23.02 14.78 0.33
C PHE A 396 -22.34 13.74 1.23
N ALA A 397 -22.29 12.48 0.80
CA ALA A 397 -21.60 11.41 1.51
C ALA A 397 -20.12 11.39 1.09
N ALA A 398 -19.26 12.03 1.87
CA ALA A 398 -17.85 12.18 1.55
C ALA A 398 -17.10 10.82 1.62
N ASP A 399 -16.29 10.50 0.60
CA ASP A 399 -15.41 9.32 0.60
C ASP A 399 -13.97 9.74 0.23
N HIS A 400 -13.35 9.28 -0.85
CA HIS A 400 -12.03 9.80 -1.24
C HIS A 400 -12.13 11.25 -1.67
N ASN A 401 -11.00 11.95 -1.50
CA ASN A 401 -10.96 13.40 -1.69
C ASN A 401 -9.71 13.82 -2.44
N LYS A 402 -9.80 14.98 -3.10
CA LYS A 402 -8.67 15.63 -3.75
C LYS A 402 -8.87 17.14 -3.77
N PHE A 403 -7.80 17.90 -3.52
CA PHE A 403 -7.82 19.34 -3.73
C PHE A 403 -7.73 19.69 -5.22
N ASP A 404 -8.56 20.64 -5.65
CA ASP A 404 -8.39 21.31 -6.93
C ASP A 404 -7.42 22.51 -6.82
N GLU A 405 -7.14 23.15 -7.94
CA GLU A 405 -6.25 24.32 -8.02
C GLU A 405 -6.80 25.58 -7.33
N LYS A 406 -8.04 25.55 -6.82
CA LYS A 406 -8.74 26.69 -6.19
C LYS A 406 -9.02 26.46 -4.70
N ASP A 407 -8.31 25.52 -4.07
CA ASP A 407 -8.50 25.13 -2.67
C ASP A 407 -9.88 24.55 -2.36
N SER A 408 -10.61 24.04 -3.37
CA SER A 408 -11.80 23.24 -3.15
C SER A 408 -11.41 21.78 -2.94
N LEU A 409 -11.90 21.19 -1.85
CA LEU A 409 -11.75 19.77 -1.59
C LEU A 409 -12.92 19.03 -2.23
N VAL A 410 -12.64 18.25 -3.28
CA VAL A 410 -13.64 17.54 -4.10
C VAL A 410 -13.78 16.10 -3.61
N PHE A 411 -14.99 15.55 -3.69
CA PHE A 411 -15.33 14.22 -3.23
C PHE A 411 -16.20 13.47 -4.24
N GLY A 412 -15.78 12.25 -4.58
CA GLY A 412 -16.61 11.24 -5.20
C GLY A 412 -17.74 10.74 -4.29
N GLN A 413 -18.93 10.52 -4.86
CA GLN A 413 -20.03 9.80 -4.20
C GLN A 413 -20.95 9.14 -5.23
N ASN A 414 -22.01 8.48 -4.75
CA ASN A 414 -23.09 8.02 -5.61
C ASN A 414 -23.97 9.19 -6.07
N SER A 415 -24.39 9.16 -7.33
CA SER A 415 -25.31 10.10 -7.99
C SER A 415 -24.85 11.55 -8.14
N ALA A 416 -23.76 11.97 -7.50
CA ALA A 416 -23.27 13.35 -7.56
C ALA A 416 -21.76 13.43 -7.28
N ILE A 417 -21.19 14.62 -7.46
CA ILE A 417 -19.87 15.02 -6.96
C ILE A 417 -20.10 16.18 -6.00
N GLY A 418 -19.47 16.12 -4.82
CA GLY A 418 -19.54 17.15 -3.79
C GLY A 418 -18.20 17.86 -3.60
N TRP A 419 -18.22 19.08 -3.08
CA TRP A 419 -17.00 19.78 -2.69
C TRP A 419 -17.20 20.69 -1.49
N VAL A 420 -16.09 20.96 -0.78
CA VAL A 420 -15.97 22.00 0.23
C VAL A 420 -15.04 23.09 -0.30
N ASP A 421 -15.56 24.32 -0.39
CA ASP A 421 -14.76 25.53 -0.62
C ASP A 421 -14.08 25.92 0.70
N THR A 422 -12.81 25.53 0.85
CA THR A 422 -12.10 25.74 2.11
C THR A 422 -11.80 27.22 2.37
N ALA A 423 -11.64 28.03 1.32
CA ALA A 423 -11.43 29.46 1.45
C ALA A 423 -12.67 30.20 1.97
N THR A 424 -13.86 29.78 1.55
CA THR A 424 -15.13 30.28 2.11
C THR A 424 -15.31 29.80 3.54
N PHE A 425 -14.97 28.53 3.83
CA PHE A 425 -15.07 27.98 5.18
C PHE A 425 -14.14 28.70 6.17
N ASP A 426 -12.92 29.01 5.76
CA ASP A 426 -11.96 29.72 6.61
C ASP A 426 -12.41 31.13 6.99
N LYS A 427 -13.19 31.79 6.12
CA LYS A 427 -13.72 33.13 6.38
C LYS A 427 -14.98 33.14 7.24
N THR A 428 -15.82 32.12 7.08
CA THR A 428 -17.19 32.13 7.60
C THR A 428 -17.44 31.14 8.72
N HIS A 429 -16.68 30.04 8.74
CA HIS A 429 -16.94 28.84 9.52
C HIS A 429 -18.37 28.27 9.32
N ASP A 430 -19.00 28.60 8.19
CA ASP A 430 -20.34 28.14 7.84
C ASP A 430 -20.25 26.99 6.83
N ALA A 431 -20.55 25.78 7.29
CA ALA A 431 -20.54 24.59 6.44
C ALA A 431 -21.56 24.67 5.30
N ALA A 432 -22.75 25.25 5.52
CA ALA A 432 -23.79 25.33 4.50
C ALA A 432 -23.42 26.32 3.38
N ALA A 433 -22.77 27.43 3.74
CA ALA A 433 -22.27 28.41 2.78
C ALA A 433 -21.03 27.93 2.00
N SER A 434 -20.26 27.00 2.58
CA SER A 434 -18.93 26.59 2.07
C SER A 434 -18.94 25.27 1.31
N GLN A 435 -20.09 24.76 0.91
CA GLN A 435 -20.19 23.49 0.20
C GLN A 435 -21.03 23.59 -1.07
N GLY A 436 -20.83 22.66 -1.98
CA GLY A 436 -21.66 22.49 -3.16
C GLY A 436 -21.67 21.05 -3.66
N TRP A 437 -22.61 20.75 -4.54
CA TRP A 437 -22.66 19.47 -5.23
C TRP A 437 -23.35 19.60 -6.58
N CYS A 438 -23.07 18.65 -7.46
CA CYS A 438 -23.67 18.54 -8.79
C CYS A 438 -24.01 17.08 -9.10
N PRO A 439 -25.20 16.76 -9.62
CA PRO A 439 -25.50 15.43 -10.12
C PRO A 439 -24.69 15.12 -11.38
N ALA A 440 -24.55 13.83 -11.70
CA ALA A 440 -23.96 13.42 -12.96
C ALA A 440 -25.02 13.37 -14.07
N VAL A 441 -24.86 14.23 -15.06
CA VAL A 441 -25.78 14.42 -16.17
C VAL A 441 -25.01 14.35 -17.48
N LEU A 442 -25.53 13.59 -18.44
CA LEU A 442 -25.05 13.56 -19.81
C LEU A 442 -25.72 14.68 -20.61
N ASP A 443 -24.89 15.57 -21.16
CA ASP A 443 -25.27 16.59 -22.14
C ASP A 443 -25.74 15.92 -23.44
N THR A 444 -27.00 15.49 -23.44
CA THR A 444 -27.58 14.70 -24.54
C THR A 444 -28.12 15.61 -25.63
N ASN A 445 -28.48 16.84 -25.28
CA ASN A 445 -28.92 17.86 -26.22
C ASN A 445 -27.75 18.61 -26.91
N GLY A 446 -26.53 18.49 -26.37
CA GLY A 446 -25.28 19.00 -26.95
C GLY A 446 -25.08 20.50 -26.77
N ASP A 447 -25.73 21.13 -25.78
CA ASP A 447 -25.67 22.58 -25.59
C ASP A 447 -24.52 23.05 -24.67
N GLY A 448 -23.79 22.11 -24.08
CA GLY A 448 -22.63 22.36 -23.21
C GLY A 448 -22.98 22.86 -21.81
N LYS A 449 -24.26 22.78 -21.40
CA LYS A 449 -24.73 23.22 -20.08
C LYS A 449 -25.66 22.16 -19.49
N ILE A 450 -25.70 22.08 -18.16
CA ILE A 450 -26.70 21.24 -17.51
C ILE A 450 -28.02 22.00 -17.48
N THR A 451 -28.96 21.55 -18.30
CA THR A 451 -30.31 22.11 -18.47
C THR A 451 -31.36 21.17 -17.86
N GLU A 452 -32.61 21.20 -18.32
CA GLU A 452 -33.62 20.24 -17.88
C GLU A 452 -33.19 18.82 -18.29
N TRP A 453 -33.29 17.84 -17.40
CA TRP A 453 -32.92 16.45 -17.68
C TRP A 453 -34.07 15.47 -17.49
N THR A 454 -33.90 14.31 -18.10
CA THR A 454 -34.66 13.07 -17.81
C THR A 454 -33.94 12.27 -16.72
N GLU A 455 -34.69 11.51 -15.93
CA GLU A 455 -34.16 10.67 -14.84
C GLU A 455 -33.62 9.32 -15.34
N PRO A 456 -32.72 8.62 -14.58
CA PRO A 456 -32.06 7.40 -15.05
C PRO A 456 -32.99 6.24 -15.41
N ASN A 457 -34.22 6.25 -14.91
CA ASN A 457 -35.26 5.25 -15.17
C ASN A 457 -36.27 5.70 -16.24
N GLU A 458 -36.09 6.89 -16.81
CA GLU A 458 -36.92 7.44 -17.88
C GLU A 458 -36.26 7.20 -19.24
N ALA A 459 -37.06 7.28 -20.31
CA ALA A 459 -36.52 7.25 -21.67
C ALA A 459 -35.71 8.52 -21.93
N VAL A 460 -34.55 8.36 -22.59
CA VAL A 460 -33.71 9.48 -23.02
C VAL A 460 -34.50 10.37 -23.99
N ASP A 461 -34.61 11.67 -23.68
CA ASP A 461 -35.17 12.70 -24.56
C ASP A 461 -34.02 13.49 -25.20
N PRO A 462 -33.80 13.44 -26.53
CA PRO A 462 -32.72 14.16 -27.21
C PRO A 462 -32.76 15.69 -27.09
N LYS A 463 -33.86 16.28 -26.60
CA LYS A 463 -33.99 17.74 -26.37
C LYS A 463 -33.62 18.15 -24.95
N LYS A 464 -33.40 17.19 -24.07
CA LYS A 464 -33.06 17.36 -22.67
C LYS A 464 -31.74 16.68 -22.39
N ASP A 465 -31.18 16.97 -21.23
CA ASP A 465 -30.08 16.15 -20.73
C ASP A 465 -30.60 14.83 -20.15
N HIS A 466 -29.69 13.93 -19.80
CA HIS A 466 -30.04 12.67 -19.16
C HIS A 466 -29.19 12.41 -17.92
N ARG A 467 -29.83 12.34 -16.76
CA ARG A 467 -29.15 11.99 -15.52
C ARG A 467 -28.81 10.50 -15.54
N ILE A 468 -27.58 10.17 -15.17
CA ILE A 468 -27.10 8.78 -15.19
C ILE A 468 -27.00 8.16 -13.80
N ASN A 469 -27.10 6.83 -13.74
CA ASN A 469 -26.71 6.06 -12.56
C ASN A 469 -25.20 6.12 -12.40
N PHE A 470 -24.77 7.09 -11.62
CA PHE A 470 -23.37 7.43 -11.41
C PHE A 470 -22.87 6.98 -10.04
N GLY A 471 -21.63 6.53 -9.99
CA GLY A 471 -20.88 6.30 -8.78
C GLY A 471 -19.42 6.68 -9.01
N CYS A 472 -18.83 7.38 -8.05
CA CYS A 472 -17.43 7.77 -8.09
C CYS A 472 -16.79 7.36 -6.77
N TYR A 473 -16.00 6.29 -6.79
CA TYR A 473 -15.30 5.82 -5.59
C TYR A 473 -14.14 6.75 -5.22
N SER A 474 -13.42 7.23 -6.22
CA SER A 474 -12.38 8.26 -6.13
C SER A 474 -12.39 9.06 -7.43
N ASP A 475 -12.28 10.37 -7.27
CA ASP A 475 -12.15 11.32 -8.35
C ASP A 475 -10.67 11.69 -8.59
N ALA A 476 -10.33 11.94 -9.84
CA ALA A 476 -9.04 12.47 -10.25
C ALA A 476 -9.27 13.58 -11.28
N ILE A 477 -8.61 14.72 -11.09
CA ILE A 477 -8.69 15.85 -12.01
C ILE A 477 -7.51 15.75 -12.99
N ASN A 478 -7.79 15.72 -14.29
CA ASN A 478 -6.76 15.75 -15.32
C ASN A 478 -6.24 17.19 -15.48
N PRO A 479 -4.96 17.46 -15.17
CA PRO A 479 -4.43 18.82 -15.23
C PRO A 479 -4.31 19.38 -16.66
N LYS A 480 -4.44 18.54 -17.70
CA LYS A 480 -4.30 18.98 -19.10
C LYS A 480 -5.55 19.65 -19.65
N ASP A 481 -6.73 19.19 -19.24
CA ASP A 481 -8.01 19.61 -19.80
C ASP A 481 -9.09 19.88 -18.74
N GLY A 482 -8.79 19.66 -17.46
CA GLY A 482 -9.72 19.83 -16.35
C GLY A 482 -10.81 18.76 -16.27
N SER A 483 -10.73 17.68 -17.06
CA SER A 483 -11.69 16.57 -16.98
C SER A 483 -11.59 15.85 -15.63
N ILE A 484 -12.73 15.44 -15.09
CA ILE A 484 -12.82 14.63 -13.88
C ILE A 484 -12.98 13.17 -14.28
N TRP A 485 -12.10 12.33 -13.74
CA TRP A 485 -12.08 10.89 -13.94
C TRP A 485 -12.59 10.25 -12.66
N CYS A 486 -13.55 9.34 -12.79
CA CYS A 486 -14.10 8.62 -11.65
C CYS A 486 -13.78 7.14 -11.74
N SER A 487 -13.19 6.61 -10.67
CA SER A 487 -13.03 5.16 -10.53
C SER A 487 -14.36 4.54 -10.12
N GLY A 488 -14.75 3.46 -10.81
CA GLY A 488 -15.95 2.66 -10.52
C GLY A 488 -15.62 1.22 -10.15
#